data_AF-A0AAN6KL80-F1
#
_entry.id   AF-A0AAN6KL80-F1
#
_cell.length_a   1.000
_cell.length_b   1.000
_cell.length_c   1.000
_cell.angle_alpha   90.00
_cell.angle_beta   90.00
_cell.angle_gamma   90.00
#
_symmetry.space_group_name_H-M   'P 1'
#
loop_
_entity.id
_entity.type
_entity.pdbx_description
1 polymer ?
#
loop_
_entity_poly.entity_id
_entity_poly.type
_entity_poly.pdbx_seq_one_letter_code
_entity_poly.pdbx_strand_id
1 'polypeptide(L)'
;MDSNILSSPEYASRREEYKKRFYVPVLELSESTKKLLVEYSKIPEDQLQAHVERIREKAWAIYPYPCIGMGRFLNLHISTHPLYPSELLPRLLTGTQVYLDLGCAFAQNLRRLVADGVPSAQCYGADLRLEFLDLGYELFADRATLESKFIAADIFDEESGLRELDGKVDIVDASSFFHLFTLAEQKKVAHRVLALLKPRPGSLVVGRQVGNSRPGEYPRRSGEGTRYRHDVASWRRMWEEVGWERGVGVEVGGTLRAVEGLGGRVNAGEVEGEGAGMMEFWVRRLG
;
A
#
# COMPACT_ATOMS: atom_id res chain seq x y z
N MET A 1 6.81 -20.20 -5.11
CA MET A 1 6.78 -20.91 -3.81
C MET A 1 5.84 -22.10 -3.95
N ASP A 2 6.32 -23.30 -3.64
CA ASP A 2 5.64 -24.56 -3.89
C ASP A 2 4.36 -24.74 -3.07
N SER A 3 3.31 -25.23 -3.72
CA SER A 3 1.99 -25.55 -3.15
C SER A 3 2.02 -26.57 -2.01
N ASN A 4 3.11 -27.34 -1.86
CA ASN A 4 3.29 -28.36 -0.83
C ASN A 4 3.63 -27.80 0.56
N ILE A 5 4.02 -26.53 0.68
CA ILE A 5 4.33 -25.91 1.99
C ILE A 5 3.06 -25.60 2.78
N LEU A 6 1.93 -25.36 2.09
CA LEU A 6 0.66 -24.95 2.69
C LEU A 6 -0.08 -26.09 3.43
N SER A 7 0.38 -27.33 3.31
CA SER A 7 -0.27 -28.53 3.89
C SER A 7 0.51 -29.20 5.02
N SER A 8 1.63 -28.63 5.48
CA SER A 8 2.41 -29.26 6.56
C SER A 8 1.81 -28.97 7.95
N PRO A 9 1.95 -29.89 8.94
CA PRO A 9 1.54 -29.64 10.33
C PRO A 9 2.22 -28.42 10.96
N GLU A 10 3.45 -28.14 10.55
CA GLU A 10 4.23 -26.98 10.98
C GLU A 10 3.64 -25.67 10.42
N TYR A 11 3.16 -25.67 9.18
CA TYR A 11 2.40 -24.56 8.59
C TYR A 11 1.06 -24.34 9.32
N ALA A 12 0.33 -25.41 9.65
CA ALA A 12 -0.93 -25.32 10.38
C ALA A 12 -0.75 -24.74 11.80
N SER A 13 0.28 -25.17 12.53
CA SER A 13 0.63 -24.63 13.85
C SER A 13 1.04 -23.14 13.78
N ARG A 14 1.90 -22.78 12.81
CA ARG A 14 2.28 -21.37 12.56
C ARG A 14 1.06 -20.52 12.19
N ARG A 15 0.11 -21.07 11.42
CA ARG A 15 -1.12 -20.36 10.99
C ARG A 15 -2.05 -20.05 12.17
N GLU A 16 -2.21 -20.98 13.12
CA GLU A 16 -3.03 -20.74 14.32
C GLU A 16 -2.39 -19.70 15.26
N GLU A 17 -1.08 -19.74 15.43
CA GLU A 17 -0.35 -18.70 16.17
C GLU A 17 -0.49 -17.33 15.47
N TYR A 18 -0.35 -17.30 14.15
CA TYR A 18 -0.56 -16.10 13.34
C TYR A 18 -1.98 -15.54 13.48
N LYS A 19 -2.98 -16.41 13.49
CA LYS A 19 -4.39 -16.01 13.67
C LYS A 19 -4.59 -15.39 15.06
N LYS A 20 -4.09 -16.03 16.12
CA LYS A 20 -4.17 -15.47 17.49
C LYS A 20 -3.54 -14.08 17.60
N ARG A 21 -2.45 -13.83 16.87
CA ARG A 21 -1.71 -12.57 16.93
C ARG A 21 -2.28 -11.46 16.07
N PHE A 22 -2.80 -11.78 14.88
CA PHE A 22 -3.13 -10.77 13.86
C PHE A 22 -4.58 -10.76 13.40
N TYR A 23 -5.39 -11.76 13.78
CA TYR A 23 -6.79 -11.82 13.39
C TYR A 23 -7.68 -11.20 14.46
N VAL A 24 -8.11 -9.97 14.24
CA VAL A 24 -9.03 -9.31 15.19
C VAL A 24 -10.41 -9.95 15.07
N PRO A 25 -11.16 -10.16 16.17
CA PRO A 25 -12.45 -10.86 16.09
C PRO A 25 -13.46 -10.16 15.17
N VAL A 26 -13.62 -8.85 15.35
CA VAL A 26 -14.56 -8.00 14.60
C VAL A 26 -13.78 -6.90 13.90
N LEU A 27 -14.14 -6.60 12.66
CA LEU A 27 -13.56 -5.48 11.92
C LEU A 27 -14.27 -4.18 12.30
N GLU A 28 -13.52 -3.20 12.77
CA GLU A 28 -14.05 -1.85 12.97
C GLU A 28 -14.07 -1.10 11.63
N LEU A 29 -15.24 -0.59 11.26
CA LEU A 29 -15.43 0.21 10.06
C LEU A 29 -15.39 1.70 10.41
N SER A 30 -14.41 2.41 9.86
CA SER A 30 -14.39 3.88 9.95
C SER A 30 -15.58 4.48 9.19
N GLU A 31 -16.04 5.66 9.61
CA GLU A 31 -17.10 6.38 8.89
C GLU A 31 -16.75 6.62 7.42
N SER A 32 -15.46 6.89 7.13
CA SER A 32 -15.00 7.03 5.74
C SER A 32 -15.12 5.74 4.94
N THR A 33 -14.89 4.59 5.55
CA THR A 33 -15.02 3.27 4.90
C THR A 33 -16.49 2.94 4.68
N LYS A 34 -17.34 3.15 5.69
CA LYS A 34 -18.79 2.94 5.56
C LYS A 34 -19.36 3.79 4.43
N LYS A 35 -19.05 5.09 4.43
CA LYS A 35 -19.47 6.03 3.39
C LYS A 35 -19.06 5.56 2.01
N LEU A 36 -17.79 5.14 1.83
CA LEU A 36 -17.32 4.62 0.55
C LEU A 36 -18.13 3.39 0.11
N LEU A 37 -18.31 2.38 0.97
CA LEU A 37 -19.03 1.16 0.60
C LEU A 37 -20.53 1.40 0.32
N VAL A 38 -21.17 2.33 1.04
CA VAL A 38 -22.58 2.68 0.80
C VAL A 38 -22.73 3.51 -0.47
N GLU A 39 -21.96 4.58 -0.61
CA GLU A 39 -22.17 5.55 -1.68
C GLU A 39 -21.54 5.11 -3.01
N TYR A 40 -20.33 4.56 -2.99
CA TYR A 40 -19.65 4.09 -4.20
C TYR A 40 -20.08 2.67 -4.56
N SER A 41 -20.00 1.74 -3.61
CA SER A 41 -20.26 0.31 -3.87
C SER A 41 -21.74 -0.06 -3.80
N LYS A 42 -22.62 0.85 -3.37
CA LYS A 42 -24.08 0.63 -3.23
C LYS A 42 -24.45 -0.53 -2.31
N ILE A 43 -23.59 -0.84 -1.34
CA ILE A 43 -23.84 -1.88 -0.35
C ILE A 43 -24.72 -1.29 0.75
N PRO A 44 -25.87 -1.90 1.08
CA PRO A 44 -26.72 -1.43 2.17
C PRO A 44 -25.97 -1.35 3.51
N GLU A 45 -26.24 -0.30 4.30
CA GLU A 45 -25.52 -0.03 5.55
C GLU A 45 -25.64 -1.20 6.55
N ASP A 46 -26.80 -1.84 6.60
CA ASP A 46 -27.10 -3.01 7.45
C ASP A 46 -26.36 -4.28 7.01
N GLN A 47 -25.77 -4.30 5.81
CA GLN A 47 -25.03 -5.45 5.25
C GLN A 47 -23.51 -5.25 5.29
N LEU A 48 -23.01 -4.06 5.60
CA LEU A 48 -21.58 -3.73 5.52
C LEU A 48 -20.71 -4.69 6.33
N GLN A 49 -21.07 -4.93 7.59
CA GLN A 49 -20.26 -5.76 8.50
C GLN A 49 -20.11 -7.19 7.95
N ALA A 50 -21.23 -7.83 7.63
CA ALA A 50 -21.25 -9.18 7.10
C ALA A 50 -20.49 -9.28 5.77
N HIS A 51 -20.60 -8.26 4.92
CA HIS A 51 -19.89 -8.19 3.65
C HIS A 51 -18.37 -8.14 3.85
N VAL A 52 -17.86 -7.20 4.66
CA VAL A 52 -16.40 -7.06 4.86
C VAL A 52 -15.78 -8.27 5.55
N GLU A 53 -16.49 -8.89 6.49
CA GLU A 53 -16.01 -10.08 7.20
C GLU A 53 -15.96 -11.29 6.26
N ARG A 54 -16.97 -11.47 5.40
CA ARG A 54 -16.96 -12.50 4.35
C ARG A 54 -15.77 -12.32 3.41
N ILE A 55 -15.47 -11.08 2.99
CA ILE A 55 -14.30 -10.79 2.14
C ILE A 55 -12.99 -11.11 2.89
N ARG A 56 -12.87 -10.73 4.17
CA ARG A 56 -11.70 -11.07 4.97
C ARG A 56 -11.48 -12.57 5.10
N GLU A 57 -12.53 -13.35 5.34
CA GLU A 57 -12.43 -14.82 5.44
C GLU A 57 -11.92 -15.43 4.13
N LYS A 58 -12.47 -14.99 2.98
CA LYS A 58 -11.97 -15.41 1.66
C LYS A 58 -10.50 -15.06 1.47
N ALA A 59 -10.12 -13.83 1.80
CA ALA A 59 -8.75 -13.35 1.66
C ALA A 59 -7.76 -14.11 2.55
N TRP A 60 -8.16 -14.38 3.80
CA TRP A 60 -7.36 -15.12 4.78
C TRP A 60 -7.19 -16.60 4.40
N ALA A 61 -8.15 -17.17 3.67
CA ALA A 61 -8.06 -18.51 3.10
C ALA A 61 -7.04 -18.58 1.94
N ILE A 62 -6.92 -17.51 1.13
CA ILE A 62 -5.91 -17.41 0.07
C ILE A 62 -4.52 -17.31 0.69
N TYR A 63 -4.30 -16.31 1.56
CA TYR A 63 -3.04 -16.16 2.28
C TYR A 63 -3.23 -15.36 3.58
N PRO A 64 -2.74 -15.83 4.74
CA PRO A 64 -2.99 -15.22 6.04
C PRO A 64 -2.07 -14.02 6.32
N TYR A 65 -2.06 -13.01 5.44
CA TYR A 65 -1.27 -11.81 5.69
C TYR A 65 -1.79 -11.06 6.93
N PRO A 66 -0.92 -10.53 7.80
CA PRO A 66 -1.35 -9.79 8.99
C PRO A 66 -2.26 -8.60 8.67
N CYS A 67 -2.04 -7.93 7.53
CA CYS A 67 -2.88 -6.82 7.09
C CYS A 67 -4.32 -7.24 6.81
N ILE A 68 -4.57 -8.47 6.34
CA ILE A 68 -5.91 -9.01 6.11
C ILE A 68 -6.60 -9.29 7.44
N GLY A 69 -5.92 -9.99 8.36
CA GLY A 69 -6.47 -10.32 9.68
C GLY A 69 -6.86 -9.07 10.49
N MET A 70 -6.03 -8.03 10.40
CA MET A 70 -6.26 -6.72 11.06
C MET A 70 -7.20 -5.79 10.27
N GLY A 71 -7.73 -6.21 9.11
CA GLY A 71 -8.64 -5.38 8.31
C GLY A 71 -8.02 -4.15 7.65
N ARG A 72 -6.69 -4.09 7.47
CA ARG A 72 -6.02 -2.89 6.92
C ARG A 72 -6.42 -2.58 5.48
N PHE A 73 -6.97 -3.54 4.74
CA PHE A 73 -7.54 -3.33 3.40
C PHE A 73 -8.79 -2.42 3.40
N LEU A 74 -9.34 -2.11 4.58
CA LEU A 74 -10.46 -1.19 4.78
C LEU A 74 -10.00 0.25 5.04
N ASN A 75 -8.70 0.47 5.24
CA ASN A 75 -8.16 1.79 5.57
C ASN A 75 -7.84 2.59 4.30
N LEU A 76 -8.49 3.73 4.14
CA LEU A 76 -8.40 4.59 2.95
C LEU A 76 -7.30 5.65 3.11
N HIS A 77 -6.07 5.20 3.35
CA HIS A 77 -4.96 6.04 3.79
C HIS A 77 -4.55 7.14 2.82
N ILE A 78 -4.74 6.95 1.51
CA ILE A 78 -4.44 8.00 0.52
C ILE A 78 -5.18 9.30 0.84
N SER A 79 -6.44 9.21 1.30
CA SER A 79 -7.28 10.37 1.60
C SER A 79 -6.88 11.14 2.86
N THR A 80 -6.07 10.53 3.73
CA THR A 80 -5.54 11.18 4.93
C THR A 80 -4.16 11.81 4.71
N HIS A 81 -3.53 11.55 3.56
CA HIS A 81 -2.21 12.11 3.26
C HIS A 81 -2.29 13.63 3.12
N PRO A 82 -1.36 14.43 3.70
CA PRO A 82 -1.44 15.89 3.68
C PRO A 82 -1.48 16.51 2.27
N LEU A 83 -0.84 15.85 1.30
CA LEU A 83 -0.86 16.28 -0.10
C LEU A 83 -2.17 15.91 -0.83
N TYR A 84 -3.04 15.07 -0.25
CA TYR A 84 -4.24 14.59 -0.92
C TYR A 84 -5.18 15.73 -1.34
N PRO A 85 -5.72 16.55 -0.42
CA PRO A 85 -6.63 17.63 -0.82
C PRO A 85 -5.92 18.79 -1.50
N SER A 86 -4.65 19.03 -1.19
CA SER A 86 -3.91 20.22 -1.61
C SER A 86 -3.24 20.07 -2.98
N GLU A 87 -2.93 18.84 -3.41
CA GLU A 87 -2.19 18.60 -4.64
C GLU A 87 -2.66 17.35 -5.41
N LEU A 88 -2.75 16.17 -4.77
CA LEU A 88 -3.02 14.91 -5.47
C LEU A 88 -4.40 14.93 -6.13
N LEU A 89 -5.45 15.21 -5.35
CA LEU A 89 -6.82 15.16 -5.82
C LEU A 89 -7.09 16.23 -6.91
N PRO A 90 -6.74 17.54 -6.72
CA PRO A 90 -6.91 18.53 -7.79
C PRO A 90 -6.18 18.18 -9.09
N ARG A 91 -4.97 17.61 -9.01
CA ARG A 91 -4.21 17.16 -10.19
C ARG A 91 -4.88 16.01 -10.92
N LEU A 92 -5.35 15.01 -10.18
CA LEU A 92 -5.96 13.80 -10.75
C LEU A 92 -7.37 14.06 -11.29
N LEU A 93 -8.12 14.98 -10.68
CA LEU A 93 -9.43 15.42 -11.19
C LEU A 93 -9.38 16.08 -12.57
N THR A 94 -8.21 16.55 -13.02
CA THR A 94 -8.05 17.04 -14.40
C THR A 94 -8.27 15.95 -15.45
N GLY A 95 -8.18 14.67 -15.07
CA GLY A 95 -8.32 13.53 -15.99
C GLY A 95 -7.17 13.34 -16.97
N THR A 96 -6.07 14.08 -16.81
CA THR A 96 -4.90 14.04 -17.73
C THR A 96 -3.65 13.39 -17.12
N GLN A 97 -3.67 13.12 -15.81
CA GLN A 97 -2.53 12.59 -15.08
C GLN A 97 -2.74 11.12 -14.71
N VAL A 98 -1.67 10.34 -14.84
CA VAL A 98 -1.66 8.91 -14.58
C VAL A 98 -1.28 8.65 -13.13
N TYR A 99 -2.12 7.88 -12.43
CA TYR A 99 -1.88 7.43 -11.06
C TYR A 99 -1.54 5.93 -11.05
N LEU A 100 -0.57 5.53 -10.24
CA LEU A 100 -0.24 4.12 -9.98
C LEU A 100 -0.29 3.83 -8.47
N ASP A 101 -1.13 2.87 -8.07
CA ASP A 101 -1.12 2.24 -6.75
C ASP A 101 -0.17 1.02 -6.79
N LEU A 102 1.02 1.15 -6.21
CA LEU A 102 2.07 0.12 -6.25
C LEU A 102 2.03 -0.76 -4.99
N GLY A 103 1.75 -2.05 -5.18
CA GLY A 103 1.42 -2.97 -4.09
C GLY A 103 -0.04 -2.79 -3.63
N CYS A 104 -0.96 -2.70 -4.60
CA CYS A 104 -2.31 -2.22 -4.35
C CYS A 104 -3.22 -3.19 -3.59
N ALA A 105 -2.92 -4.49 -3.54
CA ALA A 105 -3.75 -5.53 -2.93
C ALA A 105 -5.23 -5.51 -3.37
N PHE A 106 -6.12 -4.85 -2.62
CA PHE A 106 -7.55 -4.68 -2.94
C PHE A 106 -7.83 -3.37 -3.70
N ALA A 107 -6.80 -2.57 -3.95
CA ALA A 107 -6.81 -1.25 -4.56
C ALA A 107 -7.81 -0.28 -3.91
N GLN A 108 -7.89 -0.32 -2.57
CA GLN A 108 -8.77 0.53 -1.77
C GLN A 108 -8.41 2.02 -1.87
N ASN A 109 -7.11 2.36 -2.00
CA ASN A 109 -6.67 3.73 -2.17
C ASN A 109 -7.08 4.26 -3.54
N LEU A 110 -6.86 3.46 -4.60
CA LEU A 110 -7.35 3.78 -5.94
C LEU A 110 -8.86 4.03 -5.96
N ARG A 111 -9.66 3.16 -5.33
CA ARG A 111 -11.13 3.30 -5.34
C ARG A 111 -11.61 4.48 -4.52
N ARG A 112 -10.84 4.88 -3.50
CA ARG A 112 -11.09 6.13 -2.80
C ARG A 112 -10.94 7.35 -3.72
N LEU A 113 -9.91 7.38 -4.58
CA LEU A 113 -9.74 8.44 -5.59
C LEU A 113 -10.91 8.47 -6.58
N VAL A 114 -11.32 7.30 -7.08
CA VAL A 114 -12.44 7.19 -8.03
C VAL A 114 -13.75 7.67 -7.39
N ALA A 115 -14.02 7.31 -6.14
CA ALA A 115 -15.18 7.80 -5.41
C ALA A 115 -15.16 9.32 -5.18
N ASP A 116 -13.97 9.92 -5.08
CA ASP A 116 -13.81 11.38 -5.01
C ASP A 116 -13.84 12.07 -6.40
N GLY A 117 -14.14 11.32 -7.48
CA GLY A 117 -14.39 11.85 -8.82
C GLY A 117 -13.25 11.70 -9.83
N VAL A 118 -12.13 11.06 -9.45
CA VAL A 118 -11.00 10.85 -10.37
C VAL A 118 -11.40 9.84 -11.48
N PRO A 119 -11.16 10.15 -12.77
CA PRO A 119 -11.43 9.21 -13.85
C PRO A 119 -10.64 7.90 -13.72
N SER A 120 -11.35 6.79 -13.52
CA SER A 120 -10.72 5.49 -13.25
C SER A 120 -9.83 4.99 -14.40
N ALA A 121 -10.11 5.36 -15.65
CA ALA A 121 -9.28 5.03 -16.81
C ALA A 121 -7.83 5.56 -16.74
N GLN A 122 -7.55 6.54 -15.87
CA GLN A 122 -6.19 7.05 -15.62
C GLN A 122 -5.52 6.44 -14.38
N CYS A 123 -6.20 5.54 -13.69
CA CYS A 123 -5.73 4.89 -12.48
C CYS A 123 -5.27 3.45 -12.79
N TYR A 124 -4.06 3.14 -12.36
CA TYR A 124 -3.44 1.84 -12.49
C TYR A 124 -3.19 1.26 -11.10
N GLY A 125 -3.36 -0.04 -10.95
CA GLY A 125 -2.90 -0.78 -9.78
C GLY A 125 -1.91 -1.86 -10.20
N ALA A 126 -0.85 -2.06 -9.42
CA ALA A 126 0.09 -3.15 -9.63
C ALA A 126 0.28 -3.95 -8.34
N ASP A 127 0.30 -5.27 -8.47
CA ASP A 127 0.58 -6.19 -7.36
C ASP A 127 1.17 -7.51 -7.90
N LEU A 128 1.80 -8.30 -7.03
CA LEU A 128 2.30 -9.63 -7.37
C LEU A 128 1.17 -10.64 -7.59
N ARG A 129 0.05 -10.48 -6.86
CA ARG A 129 -1.03 -11.48 -6.78
C ARG A 129 -2.38 -10.87 -7.13
N LEU A 130 -2.89 -11.19 -8.31
CA LEU A 130 -4.20 -10.68 -8.76
C LEU A 130 -5.39 -11.32 -8.03
N GLU A 131 -5.20 -12.41 -7.28
CA GLU A 131 -6.29 -13.05 -6.53
C GLU A 131 -6.90 -12.11 -5.48
N PHE A 132 -6.12 -11.17 -4.94
CA PHE A 132 -6.66 -10.13 -4.05
C PHE A 132 -7.44 -9.05 -4.79
N LEU A 133 -7.15 -8.82 -6.07
CA LEU A 133 -7.91 -7.86 -6.89
C LEU A 133 -9.30 -8.36 -7.21
N ASP A 134 -9.47 -9.68 -7.44
CA ASP A 134 -10.79 -10.27 -7.60
C ASP A 134 -11.66 -10.05 -6.36
N LEU A 135 -11.06 -10.20 -5.17
CA LEU A 135 -11.72 -9.84 -3.92
C LEU A 135 -11.91 -8.33 -3.76
N GLY A 136 -11.03 -7.48 -4.33
CA GLY A 136 -11.25 -6.04 -4.45
C GLY A 136 -12.51 -5.72 -5.25
N TYR A 137 -12.70 -6.33 -6.40
CA TYR A 137 -13.93 -6.18 -7.19
C TYR A 137 -15.18 -6.65 -6.44
N GLU A 138 -15.09 -7.74 -5.67
CA GLU A 138 -16.20 -8.16 -4.80
C GLU A 138 -16.45 -7.18 -3.64
N LEU A 139 -15.38 -6.69 -2.99
CA LEU A 139 -15.46 -5.78 -1.85
C LEU A 139 -16.17 -4.49 -2.24
N PHE A 140 -15.85 -3.97 -3.43
CA PHE A 140 -16.31 -2.67 -3.88
C PHE A 140 -17.43 -2.71 -4.93
N ALA A 141 -17.87 -3.92 -5.33
CA ALA A 141 -18.98 -4.16 -6.26
C ALA A 141 -18.89 -3.38 -7.60
N ASP A 142 -17.67 -3.22 -8.13
CA ASP A 142 -17.40 -2.27 -9.22
C ASP A 142 -16.79 -2.91 -10.48
N ARG A 143 -16.85 -4.24 -10.63
CA ARG A 143 -16.29 -4.94 -11.80
C ARG A 143 -16.80 -4.43 -13.15
N ALA A 144 -18.05 -3.97 -13.19
CA ALA A 144 -18.68 -3.47 -14.41
C ALA A 144 -18.44 -1.97 -14.66
N THR A 145 -17.96 -1.21 -13.66
CA THR A 145 -17.90 0.25 -13.71
C THR A 145 -16.49 0.80 -13.57
N LEU A 146 -15.56 0.05 -12.96
CA LEU A 146 -14.17 0.48 -12.78
C LEU A 146 -13.36 0.21 -14.05
N GLU A 147 -12.91 1.28 -14.71
CA GLU A 147 -12.11 1.24 -15.94
C GLU A 147 -10.60 1.19 -15.68
N SER A 148 -10.19 1.17 -14.41
CA SER A 148 -8.79 1.04 -13.99
C SER A 148 -8.14 -0.22 -14.53
N LYS A 149 -6.86 -0.12 -14.85
CA LYS A 149 -6.06 -1.27 -15.30
C LYS A 149 -5.23 -1.84 -14.16
N PHE A 150 -5.28 -3.16 -14.01
CA PHE A 150 -4.47 -3.86 -13.02
C PHE A 150 -3.40 -4.71 -13.68
N ILE A 151 -2.18 -4.63 -13.15
CA ILE A 151 -0.99 -5.26 -13.71
C ILE A 151 -0.42 -6.24 -12.68
N ALA A 152 -0.33 -7.53 -13.05
CA ALA A 152 0.46 -8.49 -12.29
C ALA A 152 1.93 -8.21 -12.56
N ALA A 153 2.69 -7.80 -11.54
CA ALA A 153 4.09 -7.47 -11.74
C ALA A 153 4.92 -7.68 -10.48
N ASP A 154 6.12 -8.23 -10.69
CA ASP A 154 7.22 -8.13 -9.75
C ASP A 154 7.98 -6.83 -10.00
N ILE A 155 8.09 -5.98 -8.98
CA ILE A 155 8.82 -4.71 -9.06
C ILE A 155 10.32 -4.90 -9.33
N PHE A 156 10.87 -6.07 -9.01
CA PHE A 156 12.27 -6.40 -9.27
C PHE A 156 12.51 -6.99 -10.66
N ASP A 157 11.44 -7.34 -11.38
CA ASP A 157 11.52 -7.78 -12.77
C ASP A 157 11.31 -6.57 -13.70
N GLU A 158 12.39 -6.15 -14.36
CA GLU A 158 12.39 -5.02 -15.30
C GLU A 158 11.52 -5.29 -16.54
N GLU A 159 11.30 -6.56 -16.89
CA GLU A 159 10.47 -6.99 -18.02
C GLU A 159 9.02 -7.31 -17.61
N SER A 160 8.65 -7.08 -16.34
CA SER A 160 7.27 -7.21 -15.90
C SER A 160 6.33 -6.24 -16.63
N GLY A 161 5.01 -6.48 -16.53
CA GLY A 161 4.00 -5.63 -17.16
C GLY A 161 4.06 -4.15 -16.75
N LEU A 162 4.75 -3.81 -15.66
CA LEU A 162 5.03 -2.43 -15.27
C LEU A 162 5.80 -1.65 -16.35
N ARG A 163 6.56 -2.32 -17.22
CA ARG A 163 7.27 -1.69 -18.34
C ARG A 163 6.35 -0.88 -19.26
N GLU A 164 5.08 -1.26 -19.36
CA GLU A 164 4.09 -0.48 -20.11
C GLU A 164 3.90 0.95 -19.58
N LEU A 165 4.25 1.20 -18.32
CA LEU A 165 4.11 2.47 -17.63
C LEU A 165 5.42 3.28 -17.53
N ASP A 166 6.53 2.80 -18.09
CA ASP A 166 7.81 3.50 -18.06
C ASP A 166 7.70 4.91 -18.62
N GLY A 167 8.13 5.90 -17.83
CA GLY A 167 8.10 7.31 -18.18
C GLY A 167 6.68 7.90 -18.34
N LYS A 168 5.63 7.24 -17.84
CA LYS A 168 4.22 7.63 -18.05
C LYS A 168 3.46 7.99 -16.78
N VAL A 169 3.98 7.66 -15.60
CA VAL A 169 3.25 7.87 -14.33
C VAL A 169 3.50 9.26 -13.76
N ASP A 170 2.44 9.98 -13.40
CA ASP A 170 2.55 11.28 -12.75
C ASP A 170 2.69 11.16 -11.23
N ILE A 171 1.93 10.23 -10.64
CA ILE A 171 1.86 10.01 -9.20
C ILE A 171 1.92 8.50 -8.92
N VAL A 172 2.89 8.08 -8.13
CA VAL A 172 2.97 6.72 -7.57
C VAL A 172 2.60 6.77 -6.09
N ASP A 173 1.56 6.05 -5.69
CA ASP A 173 1.30 5.72 -4.27
C ASP A 173 1.99 4.39 -3.95
N ALA A 174 2.91 4.41 -2.98
CA ALA A 174 3.64 3.24 -2.51
C ALA A 174 3.37 2.99 -1.01
N SER A 175 2.10 3.11 -0.63
CA SER A 175 1.65 2.90 0.75
C SER A 175 1.87 1.45 1.21
N SER A 176 2.51 1.29 2.37
CA SER A 176 2.86 0.00 2.97
C SER A 176 3.71 -0.92 2.07
N PHE A 177 4.50 -0.34 1.15
CA PHE A 177 5.30 -1.07 0.18
C PHE A 177 6.79 -1.17 0.53
N PHE A 178 7.51 -0.04 0.59
CA PHE A 178 8.98 -0.06 0.75
C PHE A 178 9.45 -0.75 2.04
N HIS A 179 8.74 -0.56 3.16
CA HIS A 179 9.07 -1.19 4.45
C HIS A 179 9.03 -2.74 4.44
N LEU A 180 8.61 -3.36 3.33
CA LEU A 180 8.68 -4.81 3.14
C LEU A 180 10.09 -5.28 2.80
N PHE A 181 11.01 -4.40 2.40
CA PHE A 181 12.28 -4.76 1.79
C PHE A 181 13.49 -4.34 2.64
N THR A 182 14.64 -4.98 2.41
CA THR A 182 15.94 -4.52 2.93
C THR A 182 16.33 -3.17 2.32
N LEU A 183 17.30 -2.46 2.90
CA LEU A 183 17.73 -1.16 2.35
C LEU A 183 18.21 -1.27 0.89
N ALA A 184 18.96 -2.33 0.58
CA ALA A 184 19.48 -2.57 -0.77
C ALA A 184 18.35 -2.81 -1.78
N GLU A 185 17.34 -3.59 -1.39
CA GLU A 185 16.15 -3.81 -2.22
C GLU A 185 15.31 -2.53 -2.35
N GLN A 186 15.16 -1.72 -1.29
CA GLN A 186 14.45 -0.44 -1.36
C GLN A 186 15.10 0.52 -2.36
N LYS A 187 16.44 0.56 -2.46
CA LYS A 187 17.14 1.33 -3.49
C LYS A 187 16.81 0.84 -4.91
N LYS A 188 16.79 -0.48 -5.12
CA LYS A 188 16.37 -1.06 -6.42
C LYS A 188 14.93 -0.68 -6.78
N VAL A 189 14.02 -0.77 -5.81
CA VAL A 189 12.63 -0.32 -5.98
C VAL A 189 12.57 1.17 -6.31
N ALA A 190 13.33 2.01 -5.60
CA ALA A 190 13.34 3.45 -5.83
C ALA A 190 13.85 3.81 -7.24
N HIS A 191 14.89 3.13 -7.73
CA HIS A 191 15.31 3.25 -9.14
C HIS A 191 14.19 2.87 -10.12
N ARG A 192 13.50 1.74 -9.87
CA ARG A 192 12.41 1.29 -10.73
C ARG A 192 11.25 2.29 -10.72
N VAL A 193 10.89 2.83 -9.56
CA VAL A 193 9.88 3.87 -9.41
C VAL A 193 10.27 5.14 -10.16
N LEU A 194 11.53 5.58 -10.10
CA LEU A 194 12.00 6.73 -10.91
C LEU A 194 11.87 6.49 -12.42
N ALA A 195 12.04 5.25 -12.89
CA ALA A 195 11.86 4.89 -14.30
C ALA A 195 10.38 4.89 -14.73
N LEU A 196 9.46 4.56 -13.82
CA LEU A 196 8.01 4.63 -14.06
C LEU A 196 7.50 6.07 -14.12
N LEU A 197 8.06 6.96 -13.31
CA LEU A 197 7.67 8.36 -13.28
C LEU A 197 7.97 9.07 -14.60
N LYS A 198 7.06 9.95 -15.04
CA LYS A 198 7.32 10.88 -16.14
C LYS A 198 8.60 11.67 -15.85
N PRO A 199 9.49 11.85 -16.84
CA PRO A 199 10.72 12.61 -16.67
C PRO A 199 10.45 14.12 -16.74
N ARG A 200 9.70 14.63 -15.76
CA ARG A 200 9.34 16.04 -15.64
C ARG A 200 9.28 16.49 -14.18
N PRO A 201 9.50 17.79 -13.92
CA PRO A 201 9.30 18.35 -12.59
C PRO A 201 7.87 18.14 -12.10
N GLY A 202 7.72 17.81 -10.81
CA GLY A 202 6.41 17.61 -10.18
C GLY A 202 5.85 16.18 -10.28
N SER A 203 6.49 15.26 -11.01
CA SER A 203 6.21 13.83 -10.85
C SER A 203 6.48 13.42 -9.40
N LEU A 204 5.59 12.63 -8.81
CA LEU A 204 5.50 12.51 -7.36
C LEU A 204 5.39 11.04 -6.92
N VAL A 205 6.14 10.68 -5.89
CA VAL A 205 5.89 9.47 -5.11
C VAL A 205 5.29 9.90 -3.78
N VAL A 206 4.25 9.23 -3.33
CA VAL A 206 3.64 9.42 -2.01
C VAL A 206 3.44 8.08 -1.32
N GLY A 207 3.26 8.12 -0.02
CA GLY A 207 2.80 6.94 0.69
C GLY A 207 2.90 7.06 2.19
N ARG A 208 2.50 5.97 2.84
CA ARG A 208 2.58 5.80 4.29
C ARG A 208 3.05 4.40 4.63
N GLN A 209 3.99 4.27 5.54
CA GLN A 209 4.57 2.98 5.90
C GLN A 209 5.05 2.91 7.35
N VAL A 210 5.34 1.70 7.83
CA VAL A 210 5.99 1.53 9.13
C VAL A 210 7.42 2.09 9.05
N GLY A 211 7.69 3.10 9.86
CA GLY A 211 9.03 3.66 10.08
C GLY A 211 9.56 3.32 11.46
N ASN A 212 10.73 3.84 11.80
CA ASN A 212 11.28 3.75 13.15
C ASN A 212 12.12 5.00 13.44
N SER A 213 12.04 5.54 14.67
CA SER A 213 12.87 6.66 15.12
C SER A 213 14.36 6.31 15.19
N ARG A 214 14.69 5.01 15.20
CA ARG A 214 16.03 4.46 15.04
C ARG A 214 16.08 3.71 13.71
N PRO A 215 16.44 4.36 12.59
CA PRO A 215 16.41 3.70 11.30
C PRO A 215 17.40 2.52 11.25
N GLY A 216 17.00 1.41 10.62
CA GLY A 216 17.82 0.19 10.60
C GLY A 216 17.13 -1.03 10.01
N GLU A 217 17.88 -2.13 9.91
CA GLU A 217 17.37 -3.46 9.55
C GLU A 217 16.68 -4.10 10.75
N TYR A 218 15.45 -4.56 10.54
CA TYR A 218 14.65 -5.26 11.54
C TYR A 218 14.23 -6.63 11.01
N PRO A 219 14.05 -7.63 11.88
CA PRO A 219 13.49 -8.91 11.46
C PRO A 219 12.14 -8.75 10.77
N ARG A 220 11.90 -9.55 9.72
CA ARG A 220 10.57 -9.67 9.12
C ARG A 220 9.63 -10.36 10.10
N ARG A 221 8.32 -10.10 9.97
CA ARG A 221 7.30 -10.76 10.81
C ARG A 221 7.21 -12.27 10.57
N SER A 222 7.73 -12.78 9.46
CA SER A 222 7.86 -14.22 9.19
C SER A 222 8.95 -14.88 10.04
N GLY A 223 9.89 -14.10 10.58
CA GLY A 223 11.13 -14.57 11.21
C GLY A 223 12.28 -14.80 10.23
N GLU A 224 12.01 -14.75 8.93
CA GLU A 224 13.00 -15.03 7.87
C GLU A 224 13.47 -13.72 7.22
N GLY A 225 14.77 -13.44 7.29
CA GLY A 225 15.38 -12.24 6.70
C GLY A 225 15.05 -10.94 7.44
N THR A 226 15.47 -9.81 6.85
CA THR A 226 15.29 -8.47 7.42
C THR A 226 14.52 -7.54 6.48
N ARG A 227 14.07 -6.42 7.04
CA ARG A 227 13.45 -5.29 6.35
C ARG A 227 13.96 -4.00 6.96
N TYR A 228 14.24 -3.00 6.14
CA TYR A 228 14.71 -1.72 6.62
C TYR A 228 13.53 -0.80 6.97
N ARG A 229 13.60 -0.16 8.14
CA ARG A 229 12.64 0.88 8.54
C ARG A 229 13.35 2.21 8.63
N HIS A 230 12.71 3.21 8.04
CA HIS A 230 13.22 4.56 7.96
C HIS A 230 12.62 5.48 9.04
N ASP A 231 13.42 6.42 9.50
CA ASP A 231 12.94 7.75 9.90
C ASP A 231 12.93 8.68 8.66
N VAL A 232 12.44 9.91 8.81
CA VAL A 232 12.37 10.87 7.69
C VAL A 232 13.76 11.20 7.14
N ALA A 233 14.79 11.26 7.98
CA ALA A 233 16.15 11.61 7.56
C ALA A 233 16.83 10.51 6.73
N SER A 234 16.73 9.25 7.15
CA SER A 234 17.23 8.11 6.38
C SER A 234 16.44 7.88 5.09
N TRP A 235 15.13 8.15 5.09
CA TRP A 235 14.32 8.10 3.87
C TRP A 235 14.82 9.11 2.84
N ARG A 236 15.03 10.37 3.27
CA ARG A 236 15.60 11.43 2.43
C ARG A 236 16.95 11.03 1.85
N ARG A 237 17.89 10.57 2.68
CA ARG A 237 19.23 10.17 2.23
C ARG A 237 19.19 9.08 1.14
N MET A 238 18.32 8.07 1.30
CA MET A 238 18.19 7.00 0.31
C MET A 238 17.69 7.53 -1.04
N TRP A 239 16.68 8.39 -1.05
CA TRP A 239 16.15 8.97 -2.28
C TRP A 239 17.10 9.99 -2.93
N GLU A 240 17.81 10.78 -2.14
CA GLU A 240 18.85 11.69 -2.65
C GLU A 240 20.00 10.92 -3.31
N GLU A 241 20.42 9.80 -2.72
CA GLU A 241 21.43 8.90 -3.30
C GLU A 241 20.95 8.30 -4.63
N VAL A 242 19.75 7.71 -4.63
CA VAL A 242 19.13 7.13 -5.84
C VAL A 242 18.92 8.18 -6.94
N GLY A 243 18.52 9.39 -6.55
CA GLY A 243 18.38 10.53 -7.47
C GLY A 243 19.72 10.93 -8.08
N TRP A 244 20.77 11.09 -7.26
CA TRP A 244 22.12 11.38 -7.71
C TRP A 244 22.66 10.34 -8.70
N GLU A 245 22.52 9.05 -8.38
CA GLU A 245 22.94 7.93 -9.24
C GLU A 245 22.23 7.93 -10.61
N ARG A 246 21.01 8.47 -10.68
CA ARG A 246 20.22 8.59 -11.92
C ARG A 246 20.32 9.95 -12.59
N GLY A 247 21.07 10.90 -12.01
CA GLY A 247 21.13 12.29 -12.50
C GLY A 247 19.78 13.02 -12.40
N VAL A 248 18.94 12.64 -11.43
CA VAL A 248 17.60 13.20 -11.19
C VAL A 248 17.58 13.94 -9.86
N GLY A 249 17.29 15.24 -9.89
CA GLY A 249 17.06 16.01 -8.67
C GLY A 249 15.76 15.57 -7.99
N VAL A 250 15.79 15.35 -6.68
CA VAL A 250 14.61 15.02 -5.88
C VAL A 250 14.48 15.93 -4.66
N GLU A 251 13.25 16.27 -4.31
CA GLU A 251 12.89 16.88 -3.04
C GLU A 251 12.14 15.83 -2.21
N VAL A 252 12.54 15.65 -0.95
CA VAL A 252 11.99 14.60 -0.08
C VAL A 252 11.48 15.17 1.23
N GLY A 253 10.23 14.84 1.56
CA GLY A 253 9.61 15.22 2.82
C GLY A 253 8.78 14.09 3.42
N GLY A 254 8.35 14.31 4.66
CA GLY A 254 7.58 13.32 5.40
C GLY A 254 7.47 13.66 6.88
N THR A 255 6.67 12.87 7.59
CA THR A 255 6.55 12.92 9.05
C THR A 255 6.60 11.51 9.60
N LEU A 256 7.19 11.34 10.78
CA LEU A 256 7.12 10.09 11.54
C LEU A 256 6.33 10.36 12.81
N ARG A 257 5.18 9.70 12.96
CA ARG A 257 4.36 9.78 14.17
C ARG A 257 4.49 8.48 14.93
N ALA A 258 4.66 8.56 16.26
CA ALA A 258 4.54 7.38 17.09
C ALA A 258 3.17 6.74 16.85
N VAL A 259 3.11 5.41 16.82
CA VAL A 259 1.82 4.73 16.76
C VAL A 259 1.24 4.72 18.17
N GLU A 260 0.75 5.87 18.63
CA GLU A 260 -0.09 5.92 19.82
C GLU A 260 -1.46 5.33 19.46
N GLY A 261 -1.82 4.24 20.14
CA GLY A 261 -3.18 3.70 20.26
C GLY A 261 -4.11 3.91 19.06
N LEU A 262 -3.91 3.15 17.97
CA LEU A 262 -5.05 2.82 17.11
C LEU A 262 -5.99 1.98 17.99
N GLY A 263 -7.14 2.55 18.36
CA GLY A 263 -8.18 1.87 19.14
C GLY A 263 -8.38 0.45 18.63
N GLY A 264 -8.14 -0.54 19.50
CA GLY A 264 -8.23 -1.96 19.14
C GLY A 264 -7.01 -2.80 19.55
N ARG A 265 -6.88 -3.06 20.85
CA ARG A 265 -6.24 -4.23 21.50
C ARG A 265 -4.79 -4.62 21.20
N VAL A 266 -4.09 -3.99 20.26
CA VAL A 266 -2.71 -4.34 19.95
C VAL A 266 -1.82 -3.10 19.96
N ASN A 267 -1.00 -2.97 21.00
CA ASN A 267 -0.06 -1.86 21.08
C ASN A 267 0.98 -2.03 19.96
N ALA A 268 1.00 -1.10 19.01
CA ALA A 268 1.89 -1.19 17.87
C ALA A 268 3.37 -1.19 18.28
N GLY A 269 3.72 -0.63 19.44
CA GLY A 269 5.05 -0.77 20.05
C GLY A 269 5.40 -2.21 20.45
N GLU A 270 4.41 -3.01 20.90
CA GLU A 270 4.61 -4.43 21.24
C GLU A 270 4.75 -5.32 19.99
N VAL A 271 4.09 -4.95 18.88
CA VAL A 271 4.15 -5.73 17.63
C VAL A 271 5.29 -5.33 16.72
N GLU A 272 5.57 -4.03 16.62
CA GLU A 272 6.59 -3.51 15.70
C GLU A 272 7.93 -3.24 16.37
N GLY A 273 8.00 -3.19 17.70
CA GLY A 273 9.22 -2.92 18.46
C GLY A 273 9.40 -1.45 18.82
N GLU A 274 10.30 -1.18 19.77
CA GLU A 274 10.54 0.16 20.31
C GLU A 274 10.99 1.14 19.22
N GLY A 275 10.44 2.36 19.27
CA GLY A 275 10.67 3.41 18.29
C GLY A 275 9.86 3.29 17.00
N ALA A 276 9.06 2.22 16.83
CA ALA A 276 8.23 2.06 15.65
C ALA A 276 7.16 3.14 15.57
N GLY A 277 7.01 3.69 14.37
CA GLY A 277 6.08 4.76 14.08
C GLY A 277 5.43 4.55 12.72
N MET A 278 4.45 5.40 12.45
CA MET A 278 3.88 5.52 11.13
C MET A 278 4.53 6.70 10.41
N MET A 279 5.23 6.40 9.33
CA MET A 279 5.88 7.39 8.49
C MET A 279 5.02 7.69 7.28
N GLU A 280 4.64 8.94 7.12
CA GLU A 280 4.10 9.48 5.86
C GLU A 280 5.26 10.12 5.10
N PHE A 281 5.29 9.95 3.78
CA PHE A 281 6.38 10.45 2.96
C PHE A 281 5.90 10.91 1.59
N TRP A 282 6.70 11.79 0.99
CA TRP A 282 6.60 12.15 -0.41
C TRP A 282 7.99 12.42 -1.00
N VAL A 283 8.12 12.18 -2.29
CA VAL A 283 9.32 12.42 -3.09
C VAL A 283 8.91 13.09 -4.39
N ARG A 284 9.39 14.30 -4.64
CA ARG A 284 9.08 15.09 -5.82
C ARG A 284 10.28 15.12 -6.74
N ARG A 285 10.09 14.76 -8.00
CA ARG A 285 11.08 14.94 -9.06
C ARG A 285 11.22 16.43 -9.41
N LEU A 286 12.44 16.93 -9.53
CA LEU A 286 12.75 18.34 -9.84
C LEU A 286 13.18 18.58 -11.29
N GLY A 287 13.57 17.53 -12.01
CA GLY A 287 14.01 17.55 -13.42
C GLY A 287 14.13 16.14 -13.97
#